data_AF-A0A1V1W9I4-F1
#
_entry.id   AF-A0A1V1W9I4-F1
#
_cell.length_a   1.000
_cell.length_b   1.000
_cell.length_c   1.000
_cell.angle_alpha   90.00
_cell.angle_beta   90.00
_cell.angle_gamma   90.00
#
_symmetry.space_group_name_H-M   'P 1'
#
loop_
_entity.id
_entity.type
_entity.pdbx_description
1 polymer ?
#
loop_
_entity_poly.entity_id
_entity_poly.type
_entity_poly.pdbx_seq_one_letter_code
_entity_poly.pdbx_strand_id
1 'polypeptide(L)' 'MKLERKHGWLLVGVAVWNVVIWLTFAKNLYQAHSSGEDRPAGYWVAHSVLIVVDLVIGVVLGRLGLKILRTPK' A
#
# COMPACT_ATOMS: atom_id res chain seq x y z
N MET A 1 -14.25 -11.35 -18.90
CA MET A 1 -14.73 -10.00 -18.48
C MET A 1 -13.86 -8.94 -19.15
N LYS A 2 -14.41 -7.83 -19.64
CA LYS A 2 -13.62 -6.73 -20.24
C LYS A 2 -13.25 -5.70 -19.17
N LEU A 3 -11.98 -5.30 -19.12
CA LEU A 3 -11.50 -4.26 -18.21
C LEU A 3 -11.90 -2.88 -18.75
N GLU A 4 -13.00 -2.34 -18.23
CA GLU A 4 -13.45 -0.98 -18.52
C GLU A 4 -12.73 0.07 -17.67
N ARG A 5 -12.79 1.35 -18.09
CA ARG A 5 -12.18 2.49 -17.37
C ARG A 5 -12.60 2.62 -15.90
N LYS A 6 -13.81 2.18 -15.53
CA LYS A 6 -14.28 2.16 -14.14
C LYS A 6 -13.41 1.28 -13.23
N HIS A 7 -12.91 0.16 -13.76
CA HIS A 7 -11.99 -0.71 -13.02
C HIS A 7 -10.62 -0.04 -12.85
N GLY A 8 -10.19 0.77 -13.83
CA GLY A 8 -8.96 1.57 -13.70
C GLY A 8 -9.03 2.56 -12.54
N TRP A 9 -10.15 3.29 -12.40
CA TRP A 9 -10.39 4.17 -11.27
C TRP A 9 -10.46 3.42 -9.94
N LEU A 10 -11.12 2.26 -9.91
CA LEU A 10 -11.16 1.40 -8.73
C LEU A 10 -9.73 0.99 -8.29
N LEU A 11 -8.90 0.51 -9.22
CA LEU A 11 -7.54 0.09 -8.92
C LEU A 11 -6.66 1.25 -8.43
N VAL A 12 -6.78 2.44 -9.03
CA VAL A 12 -6.06 3.63 -8.56
C VAL A 12 -6.55 4.04 -7.18
N GLY A 13 -7.86 4.05 -6.93
CA GLY A 13 -8.44 4.36 -5.62
C GLY A 13 -7.96 3.40 -4.53
N VAL A 14 -7.98 2.09 -4.80
CA VAL A 14 -7.45 1.05 -3.90
C VAL A 14 -5.96 1.25 -3.67
N ALA A 15 -5.17 1.54 -4.71
CA ALA A 15 -3.74 1.78 -4.57
C ALA A 15 -3.44 3.00 -3.69
N VAL A 16 -4.15 4.11 -3.88
CA VAL A 16 -4.00 5.31 -3.05
C VAL A 16 -4.38 5.02 -1.61
N TRP A 17 -5.54 4.37 -1.38
CA TRP A 17 -5.99 3.99 -0.04
C TRP A 17 -4.98 3.09 0.68
N ASN A 18 -4.45 2.10 -0.04
CA ASN A 18 -3.42 1.20 0.47
C ASN A 18 -2.16 1.97 0.91
N VAL A 19 -1.65 2.89 0.07
CA VAL A 19 -0.51 3.73 0.42
C VAL A 19 -0.78 4.56 1.67
N VAL A 20 -1.97 5.16 1.80
CA VAL A 20 -2.34 5.97 2.97
C VAL A 20 -2.30 5.14 4.26
N ILE A 21 -2.92 3.95 4.26
CA ILE A 21 -2.92 3.06 5.43
C ILE A 21 -1.50 2.69 5.82
N TRP A 22 -0.70 2.19 4.87
CA TRP A 22 0.61 1.64 5.20
C TRP A 22 1.64 2.70 5.58
N LEU A 23 1.56 3.91 5.02
CA LEU A 23 2.39 5.03 5.49
C LEU A 23 1.98 5.49 6.90
N THR A 24 0.68 5.49 7.20
CA THR A 24 0.19 5.80 8.56
C THR A 24 0.67 4.74 9.54
N PHE A 25 0.57 3.47 9.18
CA PHE A 25 1.05 2.37 10.01
C PHE A 25 2.57 2.41 10.21
N ALA A 26 3.34 2.69 9.15
CA ALA A 26 4.79 2.87 9.25
C ALA A 26 5.18 4.00 10.21
N LYS A 27 4.47 5.14 10.15
CA LYS A 27 4.67 6.26 11.07
C LYS A 27 4.40 5.84 12.52
N ASN A 28 3.31 5.15 12.77
CA ASN A 28 2.94 4.70 14.11
C ASN A 28 3.94 3.65 14.64
N LEU A 29 4.38 2.71 13.79
CA LEU A 29 5.39 1.72 14.13
C LEU A 29 6.72 2.39 14.51
N TYR A 30 7.15 3.38 13.73
CA TYR A 30 8.35 4.14 14.04
C TYR A 30 8.22 4.91 15.36
N GLN A 31 7.08 5.54 15.61
CA GLN A 31 6.82 6.27 16.85
C GLN A 31 6.92 5.33 18.07
N ALA A 32 6.23 4.19 18.03
CA ALA A 32 6.30 3.16 19.07
C ALA A 32 7.74 2.69 19.36
N HIS A 33 8.50 2.40 18.30
CA HIS A 33 9.90 2.00 18.43
C HIS A 33 10.75 3.12 19.05
N SER A 34 10.57 4.37 18.58
CA SER A 34 11.32 5.53 19.05
C SER A 34 10.98 5.93 20.50
N SER A 35 9.78 5.61 20.99
CA SER A 35 9.38 5.82 22.38
C SER A 35 9.91 4.75 23.35
N GLY A 36 10.65 3.76 22.85
CA GLY A 36 11.19 2.66 23.65
C GLY A 36 10.15 1.62 24.05
N GLU A 37 9.11 1.42 23.22
CA GLU A 37 8.11 0.39 23.49
C GLU A 37 8.75 -1.02 23.42
N ASP A 38 8.62 -1.79 24.50
CA ASP A 38 9.19 -3.14 24.57
C ASP A 38 8.30 -4.14 23.83
N ARG A 39 8.79 -4.62 22.68
CA ARG A 39 8.15 -5.67 21.89
C ARG A 39 9.19 -6.65 21.33
N PRO A 40 8.81 -7.92 21.11
CA PRO A 40 9.71 -8.92 20.53
C PRO A 40 10.30 -8.47 19.20
N ALA A 41 11.57 -8.80 18.93
CA ALA A 41 12.23 -8.46 17.66
C ALA A 41 11.42 -8.89 16.41
N GLY A 42 10.79 -10.07 16.47
CA GLY A 42 9.94 -10.58 15.40
C GLY A 42 8.73 -9.69 15.07
N TYR A 43 8.20 -8.95 16.05
CA TYR A 43 7.12 -7.99 15.82
C TYR A 43 7.58 -6.88 14.86
N TRP A 44 8.72 -6.27 15.14
CA TRP A 44 9.26 -5.17 14.32
C TRP A 44 9.57 -5.65 12.90
N VAL A 45 10.26 -6.78 12.78
CA VAL A 45 10.64 -7.35 11.48
C VAL A 45 9.41 -7.68 10.65
N ALA A 46 8.44 -8.41 11.20
CA ALA A 46 7.25 -8.81 10.47
C ALA A 46 6.46 -7.60 9.94
N HIS A 47 6.23 -6.60 10.79
CA HIS A 47 5.47 -5.42 10.41
C HIS A 47 6.21 -4.54 9.40
N SER A 48 7.53 -4.38 9.55
CA SER A 48 8.33 -3.66 8.55
C SER A 48 8.31 -4.36 7.18
N VAL A 49 8.40 -5.70 7.15
CA VAL A 49 8.30 -6.46 5.89
C VAL A 49 6.91 -6.32 5.28
N LEU A 50 5.85 -6.43 6.08
CA LEU A 50 4.47 -6.23 5.62
C LEU A 50 4.29 -4.85 4.98
N ILE A 51 4.75 -3.77 5.64
CA ILE A 51 4.72 -2.42 5.09
C ILE A 51 5.36 -2.36 3.69
N VAL A 52 6.55 -2.94 3.53
CA VAL A 52 7.28 -2.91 2.25
C VAL A 52 6.52 -3.68 1.17
N VAL A 53 6.07 -4.90 1.48
CA VAL A 53 5.35 -5.76 0.53
C VAL A 53 4.05 -5.09 0.08
N ASP A 54 3.28 -4.54 1.02
CA ASP A 54 2.02 -3.90 0.71
C ASP A 54 2.18 -2.59 -0.07
N LEU A 55 3.22 -1.80 0.21
CA LEU A 55 3.52 -0.62 -0.60
C LEU A 55 3.89 -1.03 -2.04
N VAL A 56 4.63 -2.13 -2.23
CA VAL A 56 4.92 -2.68 -3.57
C VAL A 56 3.63 -3.10 -4.27
N ILE A 57 2.72 -3.80 -3.57
CA ILE A 57 1.40 -4.16 -4.10
C ILE A 57 0.63 -2.91 -4.52
N GLY A 58 0.61 -1.87 -3.68
CA GLY A 58 0.00 -0.58 -3.99
C GLY A 58 0.54 0.04 -5.27
N VAL A 59 1.87 0.04 -5.47
CA VAL A 59 2.51 0.53 -6.69
C VAL A 59 2.10 -0.30 -7.92
N VAL A 60 2.06 -1.62 -7.80
CA VAL A 60 1.64 -2.52 -8.89
C VAL A 60 0.19 -2.26 -9.28
N LEU A 61 -0.72 -2.19 -8.30
CA LEU A 61 -2.14 -1.90 -8.53
C LEU A 61 -2.34 -0.51 -9.15
N GLY A 62 -1.61 0.50 -8.65
CA GLY A 62 -1.65 1.85 -9.20
C GLY A 62 -1.19 1.90 -10.66
N ARG A 63 -0.09 1.22 -10.99
CA ARG A 63 0.40 1.09 -12.37
C ARG A 63 -0.62 0.39 -13.28
N LEU A 64 -1.26 -0.68 -12.81
CA LEU A 64 -2.30 -1.38 -13.57
C LEU A 64 -3.52 -0.49 -13.79
N GLY A 65 -3.99 0.21 -12.76
CA GLY A 65 -5.10 1.16 -12.86
C GLY A 65 -4.82 2.28 -13.85
N LEU A 66 -3.63 2.89 -13.77
CA LEU A 66 -3.19 3.93 -14.71
C LEU A 66 -3.10 3.41 -16.15
N LYS A 67 -2.64 2.17 -16.35
CA LYS A 67 -2.59 1.54 -17.68
C LYS A 67 -3.99 1.42 -18.28
N ILE A 68 -4.99 0.98 -17.50
CA ILE A 68 -6.38 0.87 -17.95
C ILE A 68 -6.99 2.25 -18.27
N LEU A 69 -6.69 3.26 -17.46
CA LEU A 69 -7.22 4.62 -17.66
C LEU A 69 -6.66 5.32 -18.91
N ARG A 70 -5.46 4.95 -19.33
CA ARG A 70 -4.77 5.46 -20.54
C ARG A 70 -5.20 4.75 -21.82
N THR A 71 -5.87 3.60 -21.74
CA THR A 71 -6.41 2.92 -22.92
C THR A 71 -7.52 3.80 -23.55
N PRO A 72 -7.42 4.13 -24.86
CA PRO A 72 -8.48 4.85 -25.57
C PRO A 72 -9.82 4.10 -25.47
N LYS A 73 -10.94 4.83 -25.50
CA LYS A 73 -12.28 4.21 -25.51
C LYS A 73 -12.51 3.37 -26.75
#